data_AF-A0A328BCL4-F1
#
_entry.id   AF-A0A328BCL4-F1
#
_cell.length_a   1.000
_cell.length_b   1.000
_cell.length_c   1.000
_cell.angle_alpha   90.00
_cell.angle_beta   90.00
_cell.angle_gamma   90.00
#
_symmetry.space_group_name_H-M   'P 1'
#
loop_
_entity.id
_entity.type
_entity.pdbx_description
1 polymer ?
#
loop_
_entity_poly.entity_id
_entity_poly.type
_entity_poly.pdbx_seq_one_letter_code
_entity_poly.pdbx_strand_id
1 'polypeptide(L)'
;MPDAYYDSWLAPRLVNNNFPWNQATSTTFPELLRRVTFHDGYWHGWFPVLDDNSCLLVLQPDTVWNPEFCHQRESWPYLVIEIGRVLQMSRDVVPDAIMPGISNAESAPVNAARFTEWLEFAKVYDLLPADFFDYQKPQPPLYRTDIHLLVNGTLSMIHEAPIRLLLYSETGERLPVRLPDV
;
A
#
# COMPACT_ATOMS: atom_id res chain seq x y z
N MET A 1 -17.92 13.28 9.91
CA MET A 1 -17.30 12.87 8.62
C MET A 1 -16.09 13.77 8.45
N PRO A 2 -14.87 13.27 8.22
CA PRO A 2 -13.77 14.18 7.95
C PRO A 2 -13.93 14.67 6.51
N ASP A 3 -14.35 15.92 6.35
CA ASP A 3 -14.35 16.69 5.10
C ASP A 3 -12.91 16.98 4.68
N ALA A 4 -12.14 15.93 4.36
CA ALA A 4 -10.87 16.08 3.66
C ALA A 4 -11.18 16.24 2.16
N TYR A 5 -10.96 17.44 1.64
CA TYR A 5 -11.02 17.78 0.22
C TYR A 5 -10.01 16.93 -0.56
N TYR A 6 -10.39 15.71 -0.97
CA TYR A 6 -9.69 15.04 -2.04
C TYR A 6 -9.85 15.86 -3.31
N ASP A 7 -8.82 15.88 -4.16
CA ASP A 7 -8.97 16.46 -5.48
C ASP A 7 -10.17 15.84 -6.20
N SER A 8 -10.91 16.68 -6.92
CA SER A 8 -12.22 16.32 -7.49
C SER A 8 -12.20 15.08 -8.38
N TRP A 9 -11.03 14.70 -8.91
CA TRP A 9 -10.84 13.52 -9.73
C TRP A 9 -10.59 12.23 -8.93
N LEU A 10 -10.05 12.31 -7.72
CA LEU A 10 -9.55 11.15 -6.96
C LEU A 10 -10.69 10.42 -6.24
N ALA A 11 -11.54 11.17 -5.52
CA ALA A 11 -12.69 10.61 -4.81
C ALA A 11 -13.60 9.73 -5.70
N PRO A 12 -14.05 10.18 -6.90
CA PRO A 12 -14.88 9.33 -7.76
C PRO A 12 -14.14 8.09 -8.29
N ARG A 13 -12.82 8.12 -8.45
CA ARG A 13 -12.05 6.92 -8.84
C ARG A 13 -11.94 5.91 -7.71
N LEU A 14 -11.71 6.38 -6.47
CA LEU A 14 -11.67 5.52 -5.28
C LEU A 14 -13.01 4.85 -5.04
N VAL A 15 -14.11 5.63 -5.02
CA VAL A 15 -15.46 5.11 -4.76
C VAL A 15 -15.90 4.09 -5.80
N ASN A 16 -15.58 4.32 -7.08
CA ASN A 16 -15.98 3.43 -8.17
C ASN A 16 -14.93 2.35 -8.50
N ASN A 17 -13.82 2.27 -7.75
CA ASN A 17 -12.65 1.45 -8.06
C ASN A 17 -12.22 1.51 -9.56
N ASN A 18 -12.25 2.71 -10.14
CA ASN A 18 -12.07 2.91 -11.58
C ASN A 18 -10.64 3.40 -11.91
N PHE A 19 -9.68 2.51 -11.70
CA PHE A 19 -8.29 2.73 -12.04
C PHE A 19 -7.85 1.82 -13.21
N PRO A 20 -7.02 2.32 -14.15
CA PRO A 20 -6.52 1.56 -15.30
C PRO A 20 -5.38 0.61 -14.88
N TRP A 21 -5.70 -0.40 -14.07
CA TRP A 21 -4.73 -1.35 -13.52
C TRP A 21 -4.00 -2.18 -14.60
N ASN A 22 -4.60 -2.34 -15.78
CA ASN A 22 -3.98 -3.00 -16.93
C ASN A 22 -2.72 -2.28 -17.45
N GLN A 23 -2.52 -1.04 -17.04
CA GLN A 23 -1.36 -0.23 -17.40
C GLN A 23 -0.45 0.00 -16.17
N ALA A 24 -0.76 -0.55 -15.00
CA ALA A 24 0.01 -0.30 -13.78
C ALA A 24 1.40 -0.94 -13.83
N THR A 25 2.35 -0.33 -13.13
CA THR A 25 3.68 -0.93 -12.94
C THR A 25 3.62 -1.91 -11.79
N SER A 26 4.00 -3.17 -12.03
CA SER A 26 4.04 -4.20 -10.99
C SER A 26 5.41 -4.24 -10.31
N THR A 27 5.44 -4.33 -8.99
CA THR A 27 6.67 -4.46 -8.19
C THR A 27 6.36 -5.10 -6.82
N THR A 28 7.24 -4.96 -5.84
CA THR A 28 7.02 -5.33 -4.43
C THR A 28 7.30 -4.11 -3.53
N PHE A 29 6.75 -4.09 -2.31
CA PHE A 29 7.07 -3.01 -1.37
C PHE A 29 8.57 -2.89 -1.05
N PRO A 30 9.33 -3.96 -0.78
CA PRO A 30 10.77 -3.84 -0.56
C PRO A 30 11.48 -3.18 -1.73
N GLU A 31 11.12 -3.55 -2.97
CA GLU A 31 11.75 -2.97 -4.16
C GLU A 31 11.36 -1.50 -4.37
N LEU A 32 10.09 -1.15 -4.10
CA LEU A 32 9.64 0.24 -4.12
C LEU A 32 10.39 1.09 -3.09
N LEU A 33 10.44 0.63 -1.83
CA LEU A 33 11.05 1.35 -0.72
C LEU A 33 12.58 1.46 -0.80
N ARG A 34 13.23 0.62 -1.63
CA ARG A 34 14.65 0.80 -1.97
C ARG A 34 14.92 1.98 -2.89
N ARG A 35 13.93 2.40 -3.67
CA ARG A 35 14.08 3.39 -4.75
C ARG A 35 13.29 4.68 -4.51
N VAL A 36 12.28 4.62 -3.65
CA VAL A 36 11.37 5.71 -3.33
C VAL A 36 11.22 5.76 -1.82
N THR A 37 11.53 6.91 -1.21
CA THR A 37 11.28 7.12 0.22
C THR A 37 9.92 7.76 0.42
N PHE A 38 9.19 7.30 1.43
CA PHE A 38 7.93 7.93 1.82
C PHE A 38 8.10 8.98 2.91
N HIS A 39 9.31 9.16 3.45
CA HIS A 39 9.60 10.18 4.47
C HIS A 39 9.17 11.58 4.00
N ASP A 40 8.56 12.35 4.91
CA ASP A 40 7.93 13.66 4.67
C ASP A 40 6.79 13.68 3.63
N GLY A 41 6.47 12.53 3.02
CA GLY A 41 5.33 12.40 2.13
C GLY A 41 4.00 12.56 2.86
N TYR A 42 2.96 12.91 2.10
CA TYR A 42 1.61 13.10 2.62
C TYR A 42 0.79 11.80 2.51
N TRP A 43 0.20 11.35 3.61
CA TRP A 43 -0.66 10.17 3.64
C TRP A 43 -2.13 10.54 3.44
N HIS A 44 -2.76 10.01 2.39
CA HIS A 44 -4.18 10.27 2.13
C HIS A 44 -5.11 9.24 2.73
N GLY A 45 -4.66 7.98 2.81
CA GLY A 45 -5.47 6.91 3.40
C GLY A 45 -5.25 5.55 2.78
N TRP A 46 -6.00 4.60 3.34
CA TRP A 46 -6.17 3.26 2.79
C TRP A 46 -7.65 3.01 2.53
N PHE A 47 -7.97 2.27 1.48
CA PHE A 47 -9.33 2.05 1.01
C PHE A 47 -9.50 0.56 0.68
N PRO A 48 -10.36 -0.16 1.42
CA PRO A 48 -10.63 -1.57 1.11
C PRO A 48 -11.41 -1.68 -0.21
N VAL A 49 -11.05 -2.65 -1.04
CA VAL A 49 -11.81 -3.03 -2.23
C VAL A 49 -12.69 -4.22 -1.84
N LEU A 50 -14.01 -4.08 -2.00
CA LEU A 50 -15.00 -4.91 -1.31
C LEU A 50 -15.12 -6.37 -1.78
N ASP A 51 -14.34 -6.82 -2.79
CA ASP A 51 -14.61 -8.09 -3.48
C ASP A 51 -13.43 -9.08 -3.54
N ASP A 52 -12.19 -8.70 -3.19
CA ASP A 52 -11.01 -9.55 -3.43
C ASP A 52 -9.92 -9.48 -2.34
N ASN A 53 -10.28 -8.97 -1.14
CA ASN A 53 -9.32 -8.69 -0.07
C ASN A 53 -8.13 -7.82 -0.52
N SER A 54 -8.32 -6.98 -1.54
CA SER A 54 -7.33 -5.97 -1.91
C SER A 54 -7.58 -4.66 -1.19
N CYS A 55 -6.51 -3.86 -1.13
CA CYS A 55 -6.56 -2.52 -0.55
C CYS A 55 -5.81 -1.56 -1.46
N LEU A 56 -6.34 -0.34 -1.55
CA LEU A 56 -5.64 0.78 -2.16
C LEU A 56 -4.98 1.61 -1.07
N LEU A 57 -3.71 1.95 -1.23
CA LEU A 57 -3.07 3.04 -0.50
C LEU A 57 -2.97 4.26 -1.40
N VAL A 58 -3.21 5.43 -0.82
CA VAL A 58 -2.99 6.71 -1.49
C VAL A 58 -2.07 7.56 -0.64
N LEU A 59 -0.99 8.04 -1.26
CA LEU A 59 -0.03 8.95 -0.66
C LEU A 59 0.58 9.87 -1.72
N GLN A 60 1.20 10.95 -1.28
CA GLN A 60 2.02 11.82 -2.13
C GLN A 60 3.46 11.77 -1.63
N PRO A 61 4.40 11.15 -2.37
CA PRO A 61 5.80 11.16 -1.98
C PRO A 61 6.35 12.59 -2.10
N ASP A 62 7.23 12.95 -1.17
CA ASP A 62 7.89 14.26 -1.17
C ASP A 62 8.83 14.36 -2.40
N THR A 63 8.68 15.43 -3.18
CA THR A 63 9.45 15.65 -4.43
C THR A 63 10.91 16.04 -4.19
N VAL A 64 11.26 16.56 -3.02
CA VAL A 64 12.65 16.87 -2.62
C VAL A 64 13.42 15.58 -2.46
N TRP A 65 12.80 14.59 -1.80
CA TRP A 65 13.40 13.27 -1.60
C TRP A 65 13.30 12.37 -2.83
N ASN A 66 12.27 12.54 -3.67
CA ASN A 66 11.98 11.66 -4.80
C ASN A 66 11.92 12.40 -6.16
N PRO A 67 12.94 13.20 -6.54
CA PRO A 67 12.85 14.11 -7.68
C PRO A 67 12.70 13.38 -9.03
N GLU A 68 13.33 12.22 -9.19
CA GLU A 68 13.25 11.43 -10.42
C GLU A 68 11.92 10.67 -10.54
N PHE A 69 11.43 10.13 -9.43
CA PHE A 69 10.18 9.39 -9.39
C PHE A 69 8.96 10.30 -9.62
N CYS A 70 9.01 11.52 -9.07
CA CYS A 70 7.88 12.45 -9.12
C CYS A 70 7.77 13.20 -10.46
N HIS A 71 8.80 13.16 -11.32
CA HIS A 71 8.92 13.90 -12.60
C HIS A 71 8.91 15.43 -12.49
N GLN A 72 8.50 15.98 -11.34
CA GLN A 72 8.26 17.39 -11.10
C GLN A 72 8.72 17.76 -9.68
N ARG A 73 9.23 18.98 -9.51
CA ARG A 73 9.69 19.50 -8.20
C ARG A 73 8.66 20.37 -7.48
N GLU A 74 7.69 20.90 -8.21
CA GLU A 74 6.77 21.94 -7.72
C GLU A 74 5.42 21.39 -7.27
N SER A 75 5.09 20.16 -7.67
CA SER A 75 3.80 19.51 -7.40
C SER A 75 4.03 18.07 -6.99
N TRP A 76 3.36 17.64 -5.92
CA TRP A 76 3.55 16.30 -5.37
C TRP A 76 2.53 15.35 -5.99
N PRO A 77 2.97 14.36 -6.79
CA PRO A 77 2.03 13.48 -7.45
C PRO A 77 1.35 12.53 -6.47
N TYR A 78 0.16 12.06 -6.82
CA TYR A 78 -0.52 10.99 -6.10
C TYR A 78 0.03 9.63 -6.55
N LEU A 79 0.63 8.91 -5.62
CA LEU A 79 0.94 7.50 -5.75
C LEU A 79 -0.23 6.68 -5.23
N VAL A 80 -0.86 5.94 -6.14
CA VAL A 80 -1.90 4.96 -5.82
C VAL A 80 -1.28 3.57 -5.90
N ILE A 81 -1.29 2.85 -4.79
CA ILE A 81 -0.74 1.51 -4.66
C ILE A 81 -1.90 0.55 -4.42
N GLU A 82 -2.04 -0.44 -5.28
CA GLU A 82 -2.95 -1.55 -5.04
C GLU A 82 -2.18 -2.75 -4.50
N ILE A 83 -2.68 -3.25 -3.38
CA ILE A 83 -2.14 -4.39 -2.66
C ILE A 83 -3.16 -5.50 -2.78
N GLY A 84 -2.83 -6.55 -3.53
CA GLY A 84 -3.67 -7.74 -3.63
C GLY A 84 -3.55 -8.62 -2.38
N ARG A 85 -4.62 -9.34 -2.07
CA ARG A 85 -4.66 -10.41 -1.04
C ARG A 85 -4.00 -9.98 0.28
N VAL A 86 -4.53 -8.92 0.88
CA VAL A 86 -4.18 -8.49 2.23
C VAL A 86 -4.77 -9.50 3.22
N LEU A 87 -3.90 -10.20 3.94
CA LEU A 87 -4.26 -11.24 4.90
C LEU A 87 -4.61 -10.65 6.26
N GLN A 88 -3.91 -9.59 6.65
CA GLN A 88 -4.11 -8.91 7.91
C GLN A 88 -3.79 -7.43 7.74
N MET A 89 -4.63 -6.59 8.35
CA MET A 89 -4.37 -5.17 8.49
C MET A 89 -4.66 -4.76 9.93
N SER A 90 -3.76 -3.97 10.50
CA SER A 90 -3.94 -3.36 11.81
C SER A 90 -3.53 -1.90 11.74
N ARG A 91 -4.20 -1.09 12.56
CA ARG A 91 -3.94 0.34 12.62
C ARG A 91 -4.03 0.79 14.07
N ASP A 92 -2.93 1.31 14.57
CA ASP A 92 -2.91 1.98 15.86
C ASP A 92 -3.13 3.47 15.60
N VAL A 93 -4.28 4.02 15.98
CA VAL A 93 -4.61 5.44 15.78
C VAL A 93 -4.74 6.13 17.12
N VAL A 94 -4.09 7.28 17.25
CA VAL A 94 -4.44 8.27 18.28
C VAL A 94 -5.48 9.21 17.67
N PRO A 95 -6.68 9.36 18.27
CA PRO A 95 -7.67 10.31 17.79
C PRO A 95 -7.09 11.73 17.73
N ASP A 96 -7.48 12.51 16.72
CA ASP A 96 -7.31 13.98 16.60
C ASP A 96 -6.03 14.58 15.98
N ALA A 97 -5.10 13.84 15.37
CA ALA A 97 -3.96 14.51 14.73
C ALA A 97 -4.25 14.97 13.29
N ILE A 98 -4.01 16.27 13.06
CA ILE A 98 -4.49 17.06 11.92
C ILE A 98 -3.59 16.97 10.67
N MET A 99 -2.45 16.28 10.72
CA MET A 99 -1.57 16.16 9.55
C MET A 99 -0.94 14.76 9.46
N PRO A 100 -1.31 13.94 8.47
CA PRO A 100 -0.73 12.61 8.32
C PRO A 100 0.50 12.69 7.42
N GLY A 101 1.58 13.32 7.89
CA GLY A 101 2.87 13.13 7.24
C GLY A 101 3.40 11.72 7.53
N ILE A 102 4.13 11.13 6.60
CA ILE A 102 4.76 9.82 6.77
C ILE A 102 6.16 10.02 7.34
N SER A 103 6.45 9.39 8.47
CA SER A 103 7.78 9.45 9.08
C SER A 103 8.72 8.39 8.50
N ASN A 104 8.19 7.20 8.24
CA ASN A 104 8.97 6.10 7.68
C ASN A 104 8.04 5.05 7.07
N ALA A 105 8.56 4.23 6.17
CA ALA A 105 7.91 3.01 5.72
C ALA A 105 8.94 1.90 5.59
N GLU A 106 8.58 0.70 6.05
CA GLU A 106 9.43 -0.47 5.96
C GLU A 106 8.64 -1.69 5.50
N SER A 107 9.32 -2.61 4.83
CA SER A 107 8.74 -3.87 4.39
C SER A 107 9.74 -4.99 4.56
N ALA A 108 9.33 -6.04 5.27
CA ALA A 108 10.16 -7.20 5.55
C ALA A 108 9.43 -8.50 5.14
N PRO A 109 10.15 -9.52 4.65
CA PRO A 109 9.54 -10.81 4.37
C PRO A 109 9.00 -11.40 5.68
N VAL A 110 7.76 -11.89 5.64
CA VAL A 110 7.25 -12.72 6.72
C VAL A 110 7.92 -14.08 6.58
N ASN A 111 8.66 -14.49 7.60
CA ASN A 111 9.32 -15.78 7.59
C ASN A 111 8.27 -16.88 7.43
N ALA A 112 8.25 -17.51 6.25
CA ALA A 112 7.29 -18.52 5.88
C ALA A 112 7.26 -19.71 6.85
N ALA A 113 8.35 -19.96 7.61
CA ALA A 113 8.38 -20.98 8.65
C ALA A 113 7.34 -20.70 9.76
N ARG A 114 7.28 -19.46 10.26
CA ARG A 114 6.28 -19.05 11.28
C ARG A 114 4.86 -18.99 10.72
N PHE A 115 4.72 -18.62 9.45
CA PHE A 115 3.41 -18.64 8.79
C PHE A 115 2.92 -20.08 8.55
N THR A 116 3.80 -21.01 8.18
CA THR A 116 3.49 -22.44 8.07
C THR A 116 3.12 -23.00 9.44
N GLU A 117 3.86 -22.66 10.50
CA GLU A 117 3.51 -23.02 11.88
C GLU A 117 2.14 -22.47 12.29
N TRP A 118 1.82 -21.23 11.91
CA TRP A 118 0.49 -20.65 12.15
C TRP A 118 -0.61 -21.32 11.33
N LEU A 119 -0.34 -21.69 10.07
CA LEU A 119 -1.29 -22.43 9.23
C LEU A 119 -1.55 -23.83 9.80
N GLU A 120 -0.51 -24.54 10.24
CA GLU A 120 -0.64 -25.81 10.93
C GLU A 120 -1.42 -25.66 12.24
N PHE A 121 -1.16 -24.60 13.01
CA PHE A 121 -1.98 -24.25 14.18
C PHE A 121 -3.44 -24.02 13.79
N ALA A 122 -3.71 -23.16 12.81
CA ALA A 122 -5.05 -22.85 12.35
C ALA A 122 -5.80 -24.09 11.83
N LYS A 123 -5.09 -25.03 11.20
CA LYS A 123 -5.61 -26.33 10.78
C LYS A 123 -5.97 -27.22 11.97
N VAL A 124 -5.07 -27.34 12.95
CA VAL A 124 -5.28 -28.15 14.16
C VAL A 124 -6.49 -27.67 14.96
N TYR A 125 -6.74 -26.36 14.98
CA TYR A 125 -7.84 -25.75 15.74
C TYR A 125 -9.09 -25.46 14.89
N ASP A 126 -9.14 -25.94 13.63
CA ASP A 126 -10.27 -25.76 12.71
C ASP A 126 -10.69 -24.28 12.54
N LEU A 127 -9.69 -23.38 12.58
CA LEU A 127 -9.87 -21.93 12.49
C LEU A 127 -10.04 -21.44 11.05
N LEU A 128 -9.77 -22.31 10.07
CA LEU A 128 -9.88 -22.01 8.64
C LEU A 128 -10.66 -23.13 7.92
N PRO A 129 -11.43 -22.79 6.88
CA PRO A 129 -12.12 -23.76 6.03
C PRO A 129 -11.18 -24.84 5.47
N ALA A 130 -11.66 -26.08 5.33
CA ALA A 130 -10.84 -27.22 4.89
C ALA A 130 -10.23 -27.03 3.49
N ASP A 131 -10.92 -26.32 2.59
CA ASP A 131 -10.48 -25.97 1.24
C ASP A 131 -9.39 -24.88 1.22
N PHE A 132 -9.13 -24.21 2.34
CA PHE A 132 -8.03 -23.25 2.49
C PHE A 132 -6.66 -23.93 2.33
N PHE A 133 -6.55 -25.20 2.74
CA PHE A 133 -5.29 -25.95 2.75
C PHE A 133 -4.98 -26.67 1.43
N ASP A 134 -5.92 -26.73 0.50
CA ASP A 134 -5.73 -27.35 -0.83
C ASP A 134 -4.88 -26.49 -1.79
N TYR A 135 -4.47 -25.29 -1.35
CA TYR A 135 -3.60 -24.40 -2.11
C TYR A 135 -2.12 -24.83 -2.03
N GLN A 136 -1.75 -25.97 -2.63
CA GLN A 136 -0.35 -26.38 -2.90
C GLN A 136 0.30 -25.64 -4.08
N LYS A 137 -0.11 -24.40 -4.36
CA LYS A 137 0.65 -23.55 -5.29
C LYS A 137 1.80 -22.92 -4.52
N PRO A 138 2.97 -22.66 -5.15
CA PRO A 138 3.95 -21.76 -4.57
C PRO A 138 3.23 -20.45 -4.28
N GLN A 139 2.95 -20.19 -3.00
CA GLN A 139 2.33 -18.95 -2.58
C GLN A 139 3.34 -17.83 -2.89
N PRO A 140 2.89 -16.69 -3.42
CA PRO A 140 3.74 -15.52 -3.51
C PRO A 140 4.37 -15.25 -2.13
N PRO A 141 5.62 -14.76 -2.07
CA PRO A 141 6.22 -14.44 -0.79
C PRO A 141 5.33 -13.44 -0.04
N LEU A 142 5.20 -13.62 1.26
CA LEU A 142 4.44 -12.71 2.11
C LEU A 142 5.35 -11.63 2.65
N TYR A 143 4.84 -10.41 2.72
CA TYR A 143 5.52 -9.28 3.32
C TYR A 143 4.66 -8.67 4.42
N ARG A 144 5.35 -8.22 5.46
CA ARG A 144 4.80 -7.28 6.42
C ARG A 144 5.30 -5.90 6.01
N THR A 145 4.37 -5.00 5.72
CA THR A 145 4.65 -3.60 5.40
C THR A 145 4.06 -2.72 6.48
N ASP A 146 4.92 -1.90 7.07
CA ASP A 146 4.58 -0.96 8.13
C ASP A 146 4.80 0.48 7.61
N ILE A 147 3.76 1.31 7.69
CA ILE A 147 3.82 2.75 7.36
C ILE A 147 3.63 3.52 8.66
N HIS A 148 4.67 4.25 9.05
CA HIS A 148 4.69 5.07 10.25
C HIS A 148 4.31 6.50 9.92
N LEU A 149 3.32 7.04 10.62
CA LEU A 149 2.86 8.41 10.45
C LEU A 149 3.48 9.29 11.53
N LEU A 150 3.99 10.48 11.15
CA LEU A 150 4.70 11.44 12.02
C LEU A 150 3.98 11.71 13.34
N VAL A 151 2.65 11.78 13.29
CA VAL A 151 1.81 12.04 14.45
C VAL A 151 0.56 11.18 14.40
N ASN A 152 0.60 9.89 14.03
CA ASN A 152 -0.67 9.14 13.81
C ASN A 152 -0.58 7.62 13.88
N GLY A 153 0.43 7.10 14.55
CA GLY A 153 0.64 5.66 14.75
C GLY A 153 1.05 4.94 13.47
N THR A 154 0.76 3.64 13.42
CA THR A 154 1.29 2.76 12.38
C THR A 154 0.15 2.04 11.67
N LEU A 155 0.17 2.06 10.34
CA LEU A 155 -0.56 1.11 9.52
C LEU A 155 0.35 -0.09 9.27
N SER A 156 -0.07 -1.27 9.71
CA SER A 156 0.67 -2.52 9.50
C SER A 156 -0.17 -3.49 8.70
N MET A 157 0.42 -4.07 7.66
CA MET A 157 -0.25 -4.99 6.74
C MET A 157 0.59 -6.22 6.48
N ILE A 158 -0.05 -7.40 6.48
CA ILE A 158 0.50 -8.63 5.93
C ILE A 158 -0.20 -8.91 4.61
N HIS A 159 0.55 -9.03 3.53
CA HIS A 159 0.02 -9.16 2.18
C HIS A 159 0.95 -9.97 1.27
N GLU A 160 0.45 -10.38 0.11
CA GLU A 160 1.28 -11.00 -0.93
C GLU A 160 2.24 -9.99 -1.57
N ALA A 161 3.37 -10.48 -2.05
CA ALA A 161 4.43 -9.68 -2.65
C ALA A 161 4.01 -8.68 -3.74
N PRO A 162 3.22 -9.06 -4.77
CA PRO A 162 2.98 -8.19 -5.88
C PRO A 162 2.08 -7.02 -5.47
N ILE A 163 2.56 -5.82 -5.77
CA ILE A 163 1.80 -4.57 -5.71
C ILE A 163 1.75 -3.94 -7.09
N ARG A 164 0.70 -3.17 -7.36
CA ARG A 164 0.52 -2.42 -8.61
C ARG A 164 0.52 -0.94 -8.33
N LEU A 165 1.32 -0.20 -9.10
CA LEU A 165 1.55 1.24 -8.92
C LEU A 165 0.94 2.03 -10.06
N LEU A 166 0.24 3.11 -9.70
CA LEU A 166 -0.17 4.17 -10.59
C LEU A 166 0.25 5.51 -10.01
N LEU A 167 0.70 6.42 -10.88
CA LEU A 167 1.09 7.77 -10.50
C LEU A 167 0.22 8.77 -11.23
N TYR A 168 -0.25 9.80 -10.53
CA TYR A 168 -1.08 10.86 -11.07
C TYR A 168 -0.54 12.23 -10.66
N SER A 169 -0.68 13.23 -11.53
CA SER A 169 -0.51 14.63 -11.13
C SER A 169 -1.62 15.05 -10.15
N GLU A 170 -1.47 16.22 -9.53
CA GLU A 170 -2.55 16.84 -8.73
C GLU A 170 -3.84 17.07 -9.53
N THR A 171 -3.73 17.28 -10.84
CA THR A 171 -4.88 17.46 -11.73
C THR A 171 -5.52 16.14 -12.20
N GLY A 172 -4.96 14.99 -11.81
CA GLY A 172 -5.46 13.66 -12.16
C GLY A 172 -5.00 13.16 -13.54
N GLU A 173 -4.01 13.81 -14.13
CA GLU A 173 -3.33 13.30 -15.32
C GLU A 173 -2.42 12.15 -14.92
N ARG A 174 -2.45 11.07 -15.70
CA ARG A 174 -1.61 9.91 -15.44
C ARG A 174 -0.15 10.21 -15.77
N LEU A 175 0.74 9.93 -14.82
CA LEU A 175 2.18 10.01 -15.00
C LEU A 175 2.79 8.60 -15.19
N PRO A 176 3.91 8.48 -15.92
CA PRO A 176 4.61 7.20 -16.04
C PRO A 176 5.25 6.84 -14.69
N VAL A 177 5.17 5.58 -14.27
CA VAL A 177 5.93 5.12 -13.10
C VAL A 177 7.32 4.71 -13.60
N ARG A 178 8.35 5.49 -13.21
CA ARG A 178 9.76 5.17 -13.47
C ARG A 178 10.46 5.01 -12.13
N LEU A 179 10.76 3.76 -11.77
CA LEU A 179 11.51 3.48 -10.56
C LEU A 179 12.99 3.81 -10.81
N PRO A 180 13.62 4.72 -10.04
CA PRO A 180 15.03 5.08 -10.21
C PRO A 180 15.94 3.85 -10.15
N ASP A 181 17.09 3.93 -10.82
CA ASP A 181 18.15 2.93 -10.66
C ASP A 181 18.85 3.15 -9.31
N VAL A 182 19.29 2.07 -8.67
CA VAL A 182 19.94 2.07 -7.34
C VAL A 182 21.44 2.31 -7.46
#